data_AF-A0A2V1AT91-F1
#
_entry.id   AF-A0A2V1AT91-F1
#
_cell.length_a   1.000
_cell.length_b   1.000
_cell.length_c   1.000
_cell.angle_alpha   90.00
_cell.angle_beta   90.00
_cell.angle_gamma   90.00
#
_symmetry.space_group_name_H-M   'P 1'
#
loop_
_entity.id
_entity.type
_entity.pdbx_description
1 polymer ?
#
loop_
_entity_poly.entity_id
_entity_poly.type
_entity_poly.pdbx_seq_one_letter_code
_entity_poly.pdbx_strand_id
1 'polypeptide(L)'
;MSEDQVQPEKSASTETVQPAQPTQDQDQITEGVADLSVKPKKKQRKEQTEEEFNEQKAQFQASGPQINTQDWLFDQTLLDNLDNSKKTDRVHMLHACEKAYYLRDFNKCLSLISQAEKLFGVELENTTKNEDIKSDFAEAGKKTKKSSKVERHVVDLLHIKEACLKKLGSSS
;
A
#
# COMPACT_ATOMS: atom_id res chain seq x y z
N MET A 1 -10.36 -3.29 -61.21
CA MET A 1 -9.33 -2.95 -62.20
C MET A 1 -9.54 -1.50 -62.61
N SER A 2 -8.45 -0.72 -62.58
CA SER A 2 -8.27 0.63 -63.17
C SER A 2 -9.07 1.76 -62.51
N GLU A 3 -8.45 2.57 -61.63
CA GLU A 3 -7.65 3.78 -61.92
C GLU A 3 -8.44 4.83 -62.71
N ASP A 4 -8.74 5.97 -62.07
CA ASP A 4 -8.26 7.27 -62.57
C ASP A 4 -8.38 8.37 -61.50
N GLN A 5 -7.60 9.42 -61.70
CA GLN A 5 -6.97 10.33 -60.75
C GLN A 5 -7.31 11.77 -61.17
N VAL A 6 -7.73 12.65 -60.25
CA VAL A 6 -7.79 14.11 -60.53
C VAL A 6 -7.47 14.93 -59.26
N GLN A 7 -6.30 15.58 -59.27
CA GLN A 7 -6.00 16.86 -58.58
C GLN A 7 -6.35 18.03 -59.55
N PRO A 8 -6.16 19.37 -59.31
CA PRO A 8 -5.51 20.15 -58.21
C PRO A 8 -6.37 21.38 -57.77
N GLU A 9 -5.95 22.29 -56.86
CA GLU A 9 -5.21 23.55 -57.09
C GLU A 9 -4.66 24.11 -55.74
N LYS A 10 -3.36 24.37 -55.59
CA LYS A 10 -2.66 25.68 -55.61
C LYS A 10 -3.32 26.79 -54.76
N SER A 11 -2.63 27.38 -53.77
CA SER A 11 -1.71 28.50 -54.03
C SER A 11 -0.75 28.80 -52.87
N ALA A 12 0.42 29.30 -53.26
CA ALA A 12 1.63 29.54 -52.48
C ALA A 12 1.77 30.98 -51.94
N SER A 13 2.66 31.18 -50.96
CA SER A 13 3.78 32.18 -50.90
C SER A 13 4.07 32.58 -49.42
N THR A 14 5.21 32.22 -48.79
CA THR A 14 6.52 32.95 -48.66
C THR A 14 6.35 34.41 -48.18
N GLU A 15 7.04 35.01 -47.20
CA GLU A 15 8.46 34.92 -46.79
C GLU A 15 8.74 35.72 -45.47
N THR A 16 9.64 35.19 -44.62
CA THR A 16 10.69 35.76 -43.73
C THR A 16 10.53 37.10 -42.98
N VAL A 17 10.80 37.11 -41.65
CA VAL A 17 11.80 37.96 -40.92
C VAL A 17 12.14 37.35 -39.54
N GLN A 18 13.44 37.11 -39.28
CA GLN A 18 14.11 36.99 -37.97
C GLN A 18 14.94 38.28 -37.73
N PRO A 19 15.36 38.70 -36.50
CA PRO A 19 16.19 37.89 -35.58
C PRO A 19 16.15 38.20 -34.06
N ALA A 20 16.57 37.24 -33.21
CA ALA A 20 17.43 37.43 -32.01
C ALA A 20 17.67 36.09 -31.25
N GLN A 21 18.94 35.77 -30.98
CA GLN A 21 19.49 34.64 -30.22
C GLN A 21 19.40 34.86 -28.68
N PRO A 22 19.99 34.00 -27.79
CA PRO A 22 20.00 32.53 -27.67
C PRO A 22 19.62 32.07 -26.23
N THR A 23 19.25 30.80 -26.05
CA THR A 23 19.50 30.11 -24.77
C THR A 23 19.82 28.65 -25.08
N GLN A 24 21.10 28.32 -24.93
CA GLN A 24 21.65 26.97 -25.04
C GLN A 24 21.33 26.17 -23.77
N ASP A 25 21.47 24.84 -23.87
CA ASP A 25 21.51 23.85 -22.79
C ASP A 25 20.19 23.16 -22.35
N GLN A 26 19.51 22.47 -23.28
CA GLN A 26 18.64 21.34 -22.91
C GLN A 26 18.90 20.02 -23.65
N ASP A 27 19.70 20.01 -24.71
CA ASP A 27 19.83 18.81 -25.56
C ASP A 27 20.95 17.83 -25.17
N GLN A 28 21.81 18.13 -24.19
CA GLN A 28 22.94 17.23 -23.83
C GLN A 28 22.66 16.26 -22.67
N ILE A 29 21.47 16.27 -22.05
CA ILE A 29 21.19 15.44 -20.86
C ILE A 29 20.49 14.10 -21.22
N THR A 30 19.95 13.95 -22.44
CA THR A 30 19.10 12.79 -22.79
C THR A 30 19.80 11.71 -23.63
N GLU A 31 20.97 11.98 -24.23
CA GLU A 31 21.68 10.98 -25.06
C GLU A 31 22.23 9.79 -24.24
N GLY A 32 22.55 9.97 -22.96
CA GLY A 32 23.07 8.90 -22.11
C GLY A 32 22.05 7.86 -21.65
N VAL A 33 20.75 8.05 -21.95
CA VAL A 33 19.66 7.19 -21.44
C VAL A 33 19.12 6.22 -22.50
N ALA A 34 19.45 6.45 -23.78
CA ALA A 34 18.96 5.65 -24.90
C ALA A 34 19.51 4.21 -24.93
N ASP A 35 20.69 3.99 -24.35
CA ASP A 35 21.34 2.66 -24.32
C ASP A 35 20.94 1.79 -23.11
N LEU A 36 20.08 2.27 -22.22
CA LEU A 36 19.56 1.47 -21.10
C LEU A 36 18.35 0.62 -21.53
N SER A 37 18.51 -0.15 -22.61
CA SER A 37 17.57 -1.21 -22.99
C SER A 37 17.69 -2.39 -22.02
N VAL A 38 17.01 -2.29 -20.88
CA VAL A 38 16.91 -3.36 -19.89
C VAL A 38 16.04 -4.47 -20.49
N LYS A 39 16.67 -5.46 -21.13
CA LYS A 39 15.97 -6.69 -21.55
C LYS A 39 15.26 -7.29 -20.33
N PRO A 40 13.95 -7.58 -20.39
CA PRO A 40 13.22 -8.12 -19.26
C PRO A 40 13.78 -9.51 -18.91
N LYS A 41 14.53 -9.61 -17.80
CA LYS A 41 14.97 -10.91 -17.26
C LYS A 41 13.72 -11.75 -16.97
N LYS A 42 13.66 -12.97 -17.49
CA LYS A 42 12.66 -13.96 -17.09
C LYS A 42 12.74 -14.13 -15.57
N LYS A 43 11.60 -13.97 -14.88
CA LYS A 43 11.52 -14.19 -13.43
C LYS A 43 11.75 -15.68 -13.16
N GLN A 44 12.96 -16.02 -12.72
CA GLN A 44 13.25 -17.35 -12.20
C GLN A 44 12.92 -17.37 -10.71
N ARG A 45 12.21 -18.40 -10.26
CA ARG A 45 11.97 -18.61 -8.83
C ARG A 45 13.27 -19.02 -8.18
N LYS A 46 13.55 -18.47 -7.00
CA LYS A 46 14.69 -18.89 -6.20
C LYS A 46 14.44 -20.32 -5.73
N GLU A 47 15.38 -21.21 -5.99
CA GLU A 47 15.34 -22.59 -5.48
C GLU A 47 15.62 -22.55 -3.98
N GLN A 48 14.94 -23.41 -3.22
CA GLN A 48 15.19 -23.61 -1.81
C GLN A 48 16.48 -24.42 -1.66
N THR A 49 17.37 -23.99 -0.79
CA THR A 49 18.60 -24.73 -0.48
C THR A 49 18.30 -25.97 0.39
N GLU A 50 19.16 -26.98 0.33
CA GLU A 50 19.01 -28.19 1.16
C GLU A 50 19.10 -27.87 2.67
N GLU A 51 19.90 -26.87 3.03
CA GLU A 51 20.00 -26.35 4.40
C GLU A 51 18.66 -25.76 4.88
N GLU A 52 18.04 -24.84 4.10
CA GLU A 52 16.72 -24.27 4.42
C GLU A 52 15.63 -25.34 4.54
N PHE A 53 15.69 -26.39 3.70
CA PHE A 53 14.74 -27.50 3.78
C PHE A 53 14.91 -28.31 5.07
N ASN A 54 16.15 -28.64 5.43
CA ASN A 54 16.44 -29.39 6.65
C ASN A 54 16.09 -28.59 7.90
N GLU A 55 16.30 -27.27 7.91
CA GLU A 55 15.86 -26.38 8.98
C GLU A 55 14.34 -26.39 9.15
N GLN A 56 13.58 -26.23 8.06
CA GLN A 56 12.11 -26.25 8.11
C GLN A 56 11.58 -27.61 8.57
N LYS A 57 12.22 -28.70 8.15
CA LYS A 57 11.87 -30.05 8.59
C LYS A 57 12.13 -30.23 10.08
N ALA A 58 13.27 -29.75 10.59
CA ALA A 58 13.59 -29.80 12.01
C ALA A 58 12.59 -28.96 12.84
N GLN A 59 12.26 -27.74 12.38
CA GLN A 59 11.23 -26.90 13.00
C GLN A 59 9.88 -27.62 13.05
N PHE A 60 9.43 -28.20 11.94
CA PHE A 60 8.17 -28.94 11.88
C PHE A 60 8.14 -30.14 12.84
N GLN A 61 9.25 -30.88 12.96
CA GLN A 61 9.35 -32.00 13.89
C GLN A 61 9.37 -31.54 15.35
N ALA A 62 9.95 -30.38 15.65
CA ALA A 62 10.08 -29.86 17.00
C ALA A 62 8.78 -29.20 17.51
N SER A 63 8.17 -28.30 16.73
CA SER A 63 6.98 -27.54 17.16
C SER A 63 5.67 -28.16 16.70
N GLY A 64 5.69 -28.99 15.65
CA GLY A 64 4.49 -29.47 14.99
C GLY A 64 3.73 -28.35 14.25
N PRO A 65 2.55 -28.70 13.68
CA PRO A 65 1.66 -27.72 13.07
C PRO A 65 1.01 -26.83 14.13
N GLN A 66 0.91 -25.53 13.84
CA GLN A 66 0.17 -24.60 14.70
C GLN A 66 -1.34 -24.87 14.61
N ILE A 67 -1.96 -25.12 15.76
CA ILE A 67 -3.41 -25.35 15.86
C ILE A 67 -4.09 -24.00 16.12
N ASN A 68 -4.86 -23.52 15.15
CA ASN A 68 -5.65 -22.29 15.32
C ASN A 68 -6.91 -22.59 16.13
N THR A 69 -6.96 -22.10 17.37
CA THR A 69 -8.15 -22.16 18.22
C THR A 69 -9.17 -21.10 17.79
N GLN A 70 -10.42 -21.17 18.27
CA GLN A 70 -11.44 -20.16 17.92
C GLN A 70 -11.01 -18.74 18.34
N ASP A 71 -10.30 -18.61 19.46
CA ASP A 71 -9.91 -17.32 20.05
C ASP A 71 -8.45 -16.93 19.80
N TRP A 72 -7.78 -17.60 18.86
CA TRP A 72 -6.36 -17.34 18.56
C TRP A 72 -6.05 -15.88 18.16
N LEU A 73 -7.03 -15.17 17.61
CA LEU A 73 -6.96 -13.73 17.27
C LEU A 73 -7.02 -12.80 18.50
N PHE A 74 -7.41 -13.34 19.65
CA PHE A 74 -7.57 -12.62 20.91
C PHE A 74 -6.61 -13.11 22.00
N ASP A 75 -5.59 -13.89 21.62
CA ASP A 75 -4.58 -14.33 22.57
C ASP A 75 -3.78 -13.12 23.05
N GLN A 76 -3.99 -12.74 24.32
CA GLN A 76 -3.36 -11.55 24.89
C GLN A 76 -1.84 -11.67 24.93
N THR A 77 -1.30 -12.89 25.10
CA THR A 77 0.15 -13.12 25.08
C THR A 77 0.72 -12.81 23.71
N LEU A 78 -0.01 -13.15 22.64
CA LEU A 78 0.38 -12.82 21.27
C LEU A 78 0.23 -11.32 21.02
N LEU A 79 -0.89 -10.72 21.40
CA LEU A 79 -1.20 -9.30 21.18
C LEU A 79 -0.18 -8.37 21.86
N ASP A 80 0.25 -8.70 23.08
CA ASP A 80 1.22 -7.90 23.83
C ASP A 80 2.63 -7.93 23.22
N ASN A 81 2.96 -8.98 22.47
CA ASN A 81 4.27 -9.20 21.86
C ASN A 81 4.31 -8.89 20.35
N LEU A 82 3.28 -8.24 19.81
CA LEU A 82 3.24 -7.87 18.40
C LEU A 82 4.31 -6.82 18.06
N ASP A 83 4.95 -7.00 16.91
CA ASP A 83 5.97 -6.09 16.41
C ASP A 83 5.47 -5.31 15.19
N ASN A 84 5.45 -3.98 15.29
CA ASN A 84 5.05 -3.09 14.20
C ASN A 84 5.96 -3.20 12.96
N SER A 85 7.18 -3.75 13.07
CA SER A 85 8.04 -3.99 11.91
C SER A 85 7.52 -5.13 11.01
N LYS A 86 6.84 -6.12 11.61
CA LYS A 86 6.37 -7.33 10.93
C LYS A 86 4.99 -7.13 10.33
N LYS A 87 4.86 -7.43 9.03
CA LYS A 87 3.58 -7.32 8.32
C LYS A 87 2.51 -8.22 8.94
N THR A 88 2.88 -9.45 9.29
CA THR A 88 1.98 -10.45 9.89
C THR A 88 1.31 -9.90 11.14
N ASP A 89 2.08 -9.21 11.97
CA ASP A 89 1.67 -8.73 13.28
C ASP A 89 0.72 -7.52 13.14
N ARG A 90 1.06 -6.59 12.25
CA ARG A 90 0.16 -5.48 11.88
C ARG A 90 -1.19 -5.97 11.36
N VAL A 91 -1.18 -6.99 10.50
CA VAL A 91 -2.39 -7.60 9.94
C VAL A 91 -3.15 -8.37 11.02
N HIS A 92 -2.45 -9.04 11.94
CA HIS A 92 -3.08 -9.76 13.05
C HIS A 92 -3.87 -8.82 13.94
N MET A 93 -3.28 -7.69 14.33
CA MET A 93 -3.97 -6.67 15.12
C MET A 93 -5.22 -6.11 14.41
N LEU A 94 -5.11 -5.84 13.10
CA LEU A 94 -6.25 -5.38 12.30
C LEU A 94 -7.38 -6.41 12.29
N HIS A 95 -7.07 -7.68 12.00
CA HIS A 95 -8.06 -8.76 11.99
C HIS A 95 -8.68 -9.00 13.37
N ALA A 96 -7.92 -8.82 14.46
CA ALA A 96 -8.46 -8.90 15.81
C ALA A 96 -9.52 -7.82 16.04
N CYS A 97 -9.27 -6.58 15.61
CA CYS A 97 -10.23 -5.49 15.66
C CYS A 97 -11.49 -5.78 14.81
N GLU A 98 -11.30 -6.21 13.56
CA GLU A 98 -12.41 -6.58 12.67
C GLU A 98 -13.28 -7.70 13.26
N LYS A 99 -12.66 -8.76 13.79
CA LYS A 99 -13.38 -9.87 14.41
C LYS A 99 -14.21 -9.38 15.60
N ALA A 100 -13.66 -8.53 16.47
CA ALA A 100 -14.42 -7.97 17.59
C ALA A 100 -15.62 -7.14 17.11
N TYR A 101 -15.45 -6.33 16.06
CA TYR A 101 -16.54 -5.58 15.43
C TYR A 101 -17.65 -6.49 14.89
N TYR A 102 -17.30 -7.55 14.14
CA TYR A 102 -18.28 -8.49 13.58
C TYR A 102 -18.99 -9.32 14.66
N LEU A 103 -18.31 -9.62 15.77
CA LEU A 103 -18.92 -10.25 16.95
C LEU A 103 -19.83 -9.29 17.74
N ARG A 104 -19.92 -8.01 17.33
CA ARG A 104 -20.68 -6.94 17.99
C ARG A 104 -20.20 -6.63 19.41
N ASP A 105 -18.98 -7.04 19.74
CA ASP A 105 -18.31 -6.66 20.98
C ASP A 105 -17.55 -5.36 20.76
N PHE A 106 -18.31 -4.26 20.76
CA PHE A 106 -17.78 -2.93 20.46
C PHE A 106 -16.83 -2.43 21.55
N ASN A 107 -17.04 -2.82 22.82
CA ASN A 107 -16.14 -2.47 23.92
C ASN A 107 -14.77 -3.12 23.73
N LYS A 108 -14.75 -4.42 23.40
CA LYS A 108 -13.50 -5.12 23.08
C LYS A 108 -12.85 -4.53 21.84
N CYS A 109 -13.61 -4.23 20.80
CA CYS A 109 -13.08 -3.59 19.60
C CYS A 109 -12.36 -2.28 19.90
N LEU A 110 -12.96 -1.40 20.71
CA LEU A 110 -12.34 -0.14 21.13
C LEU A 110 -11.08 -0.36 21.98
N SER A 111 -11.09 -1.36 22.86
CA SER A 111 -9.89 -1.72 23.65
C SER A 111 -8.73 -2.19 22.76
N LEU A 112 -9.02 -2.97 21.72
CA LEU A 112 -8.03 -3.45 20.75
C LEU A 112 -7.53 -2.31 19.86
N ILE A 113 -8.39 -1.38 19.49
CA ILE A 113 -8.00 -0.16 18.75
C ILE A 113 -7.02 0.67 19.59
N SER A 114 -7.24 0.81 20.90
CA SER A 114 -6.29 1.52 21.78
C SER A 114 -4.93 0.80 21.88
N GLN A 115 -4.92 -0.53 21.85
CA GLN A 115 -3.66 -1.29 21.76
C GLN A 115 -2.99 -1.10 20.40
N ALA A 116 -3.77 -1.09 19.32
CA ALA A 116 -3.28 -0.83 17.98
C ALA A 116 -2.68 0.58 17.84
N GLU A 117 -3.31 1.61 18.41
CA GLU A 117 -2.78 2.98 18.47
C GLU A 117 -1.35 3.02 19.03
N LYS A 118 -1.11 2.30 20.12
CA LYS A 118 0.23 2.18 20.74
C LYS A 118 1.20 1.42 19.84
N LEU A 119 0.77 0.32 19.22
CA LEU A 119 1.59 -0.49 18.32
C LEU A 119 2.02 0.29 17.08
N PHE A 120 1.10 1.04 16.48
CA PHE A 120 1.36 1.83 15.28
C PHE A 120 1.97 3.20 15.57
N GLY A 121 1.95 3.66 16.82
CA GLY A 121 2.44 4.98 17.23
C GLY A 121 1.56 6.12 16.71
N VAL A 122 0.24 5.90 16.66
CA VAL A 122 -0.74 6.83 16.11
C VAL A 122 -1.77 7.23 17.17
N GLU A 123 -2.24 8.47 17.11
CA GLU A 123 -3.31 8.98 17.98
C GLU A 123 -4.59 9.15 17.16
N LEU A 124 -5.57 8.24 17.30
CA LEU A 124 -6.82 8.29 16.52
C LEU A 124 -7.96 9.04 17.25
N GLU A 125 -7.69 9.67 18.39
CA GLU A 125 -8.68 10.49 19.12
C GLU A 125 -8.79 11.92 18.55
N ASN A 126 -7.79 12.39 17.81
CA ASN A 126 -7.75 13.76 17.31
C ASN A 126 -8.39 13.86 15.93
N THR A 127 -9.61 14.40 15.86
CA THR A 127 -10.39 14.54 14.62
C THR A 127 -9.67 15.31 13.51
N THR A 128 -8.87 16.33 13.85
CA THR A 128 -8.13 17.12 12.83
C THR A 128 -7.02 16.29 12.20
N LYS A 129 -6.17 15.64 13.01
CA LYS A 129 -5.11 14.75 12.51
C LYS A 129 -5.68 13.57 11.72
N ASN A 130 -6.85 13.08 12.12
CA ASN A 130 -7.56 11.98 11.47
C ASN A 130 -8.03 12.31 10.04
N GLU A 131 -8.55 13.52 9.82
CA GLU A 131 -8.95 13.97 8.49
C GLU A 131 -7.74 14.20 7.58
N ASP A 132 -6.64 14.74 8.13
CA ASP A 132 -5.37 14.90 7.40
C ASP A 132 -4.82 13.53 6.92
N ILE A 133 -4.86 12.49 7.79
CA ILE A 133 -4.44 11.13 7.43
C ILE A 133 -5.30 10.55 6.29
N LYS A 134 -6.62 10.80 6.32
CA LYS A 134 -7.53 10.34 5.26
C LYS A 134 -7.28 11.07 3.94
N SER A 135 -7.07 12.39 3.98
CA SER A 135 -6.78 13.18 2.78
C SER A 135 -5.43 12.79 2.18
N ASP A 136 -4.40 12.63 3.01
CA ASP A 136 -3.07 12.21 2.58
C ASP A 136 -3.12 10.83 1.90
N PHE A 137 -3.87 9.88 2.46
CA PHE A 137 -4.08 8.56 1.85
C PHE A 137 -4.84 8.64 0.51
N ALA A 138 -5.87 9.49 0.42
CA ALA A 138 -6.65 9.68 -0.81
C ALA A 138 -5.82 10.35 -1.93
N GLU A 139 -4.95 11.30 -1.58
CA GLU A 139 -4.07 12.00 -2.52
C GLU A 139 -2.88 11.11 -2.96
N ALA A 140 -2.34 10.30 -2.05
CA ALA A 140 -1.27 9.33 -2.34
C ALA A 140 -1.68 8.29 -3.42
N GLY A 141 -2.97 8.06 -3.61
CA GLY A 141 -3.53 7.18 -4.64
C GLY A 141 -3.26 7.59 -6.09
N LYS A 142 -2.76 8.82 -6.35
CA LYS A 142 -2.56 9.31 -7.73
C LYS A 142 -1.11 9.33 -8.19
N LYS A 143 -0.12 9.65 -7.35
CA LYS A 143 1.30 9.69 -7.74
C LYS A 143 2.22 9.60 -6.52
N THR A 144 2.72 8.41 -6.11
CA THR A 144 4.12 8.19 -5.65
C THR A 144 4.38 6.78 -5.10
N LYS A 145 5.67 6.46 -5.06
CA LYS A 145 6.31 5.19 -4.71
C LYS A 145 6.08 4.79 -3.24
N LYS A 146 5.61 3.56 -3.00
CA LYS A 146 5.93 2.64 -1.88
C LYS A 146 5.95 3.17 -0.41
N SER A 147 5.56 4.38 -0.10
CA SER A 147 5.10 4.74 1.25
C SER A 147 3.65 4.25 1.42
N SER A 148 3.13 4.16 2.66
CA SER A 148 1.71 3.95 3.00
C SER A 148 1.17 2.56 3.38
N LYS A 149 1.98 1.49 3.51
CA LYS A 149 1.40 0.22 4.03
C LYS A 149 0.88 0.38 5.46
N VAL A 150 1.61 1.08 6.33
CA VAL A 150 1.16 1.36 7.70
C VAL A 150 -0.01 2.35 7.67
N GLU A 151 0.07 3.40 6.85
CA GLU A 151 -1.03 4.37 6.65
C GLU A 151 -2.34 3.67 6.27
N ARG A 152 -2.33 2.65 5.41
CA ARG A 152 -3.54 1.89 5.08
C ARG A 152 -4.17 1.21 6.29
N HIS A 153 -3.37 0.54 7.13
CA HIS A 153 -3.92 -0.15 8.32
C HIS A 153 -4.43 0.88 9.34
N VAL A 154 -3.77 2.03 9.46
CA VAL A 154 -4.20 3.14 10.32
C VAL A 154 -5.56 3.70 9.84
N VAL A 155 -5.72 3.91 8.53
CA VAL A 155 -7.00 4.32 7.93
C VAL A 155 -8.10 3.27 8.16
N ASP A 156 -7.79 1.99 7.96
CA ASP A 156 -8.75 0.91 8.19
C ASP A 156 -9.18 0.83 9.67
N LEU A 157 -8.24 0.98 10.62
CA LEU A 157 -8.54 1.06 12.05
C LEU A 157 -9.44 2.24 12.40
N LEU A 158 -9.19 3.40 11.79
CA LEU A 158 -9.99 4.59 11.99
C LEU A 158 -11.43 4.37 11.52
N HIS A 159 -11.63 3.78 10.34
CA HIS A 159 -12.97 3.43 9.88
C HIS A 159 -13.69 2.45 10.81
N ILE A 160 -12.97 1.44 11.34
CA ILE A 160 -13.54 0.50 12.32
C ILE A 160 -13.91 1.23 13.62
N LYS A 161 -13.07 2.16 14.10
CA LYS A 161 -13.33 2.99 15.28
C LYS A 161 -14.60 3.83 15.12
N GLU A 162 -14.70 4.57 14.01
CA GLU A 162 -15.89 5.39 13.69
C GLU A 162 -17.15 4.53 13.60
N ALA A 163 -17.06 3.35 12.98
CA ALA A 163 -18.17 2.42 12.89
C ALA A 163 -18.60 1.89 14.27
N CYS A 164 -17.64 1.55 15.15
CA CYS A 164 -17.92 1.13 16.52
C CYS A 164 -18.64 2.22 17.31
N LEU A 165 -18.13 3.45 17.28
CA LEU A 165 -18.73 4.58 17.99
C LEU A 165 -20.14 4.88 17.47
N LYS A 166 -20.34 4.86 16.15
CA LYS A 166 -21.66 5.04 15.54
C LYS A 166 -22.64 3.97 16.01
N LYS A 167 -22.21 2.71 16.07
CA LYS A 167 -23.08 1.59 16.53
C LYS A 167 -23.37 1.69 18.02
N LEU A 168 -22.39 2.03 18.86
CA LEU A 168 -22.59 2.21 20.29
C LEU A 168 -23.59 3.34 20.57
N GLY A 169 -23.44 4.48 19.90
CA GLY A 169 -24.36 5.62 20.01
C GLY A 169 -25.74 5.40 19.38
N SER A 170 -25.89 4.43 18.47
CA SER A 170 -27.20 4.03 17.91
C SER A 170 -27.89 2.90 18.71
N SER A 171 -27.19 2.32 19.69
CA SER A 171 -27.70 1.21 20.51
C SER A 171 -28.17 1.67 21.90
N SER A 172 -28.17 2.98 22.13
CA SER A 172 -28.80 3.66 23.27
C SER A 172 -30.14 4.24 22.84
#